data_AF-A0A7Y2KW18-F1
#
_entry.id   AF-A0A7Y2KW18-F1
#
_cell.length_a   1.000
_cell.length_b   1.000
_cell.length_c   1.000
_cell.angle_alpha   90.00
_cell.angle_beta   90.00
_cell.angle_gamma   90.00
#
_symmetry.space_group_name_H-M   'P 1'
#
loop_
_entity.id
_entity.type
_entity.pdbx_description
1 polymer ?
#
loop_
_entity_poly.entity_id
_entity_poly.type
_entity_poly.pdbx_seq_one_letter_code
_entity_poly.pdbx_strand_id
1 'polypeptide(L)'
;CSIHFIGLFDTVAAMGGLEDWGDVADDINPGLNLYLGPDCAQQVVQLSARDEQRRNFSLSRIAPQWPLDIAVPGAHADVGGGYPLDMLEQVFLSRWQSNLVQPSTAIEQTRAWKLTQSQLLAWQAEDLIDPRAAENFLQIRTLERKEGSREDPMKRVQAAVFMQRRIDGRLARVHLRIMHGLAVEHGVPFNALTDAQAALPDELKPIMATLEAQVRQGTIKLSADEERLLRQRYIHQSANWNPGVGAGEAVVQRAFFNIPEEGGRWVFDQKAPDYA
;
A
#
# COMPACT_ATOMS: atom_id res chain seq x y z
N CYS A 1 19.82 26.88 -16.65
CA CYS A 1 18.71 25.91 -16.83
C CYS A 1 17.83 26.04 -15.60
N SER A 2 16.51 26.22 -15.75
CA SER A 2 15.57 26.28 -14.62
C SER A 2 14.59 25.12 -14.77
N ILE A 3 14.31 24.41 -13.69
CA ILE A 3 13.25 23.40 -13.65
C ILE A 3 11.96 24.14 -13.33
N HIS A 4 10.94 24.01 -14.19
CA HIS A 4 9.67 24.71 -13.98
C HIS A 4 8.76 23.95 -13.01
N PHE A 5 8.71 22.63 -13.14
CA PHE A 5 7.79 21.80 -12.38
C PHE A 5 8.42 20.46 -12.04
N ILE A 6 8.28 20.02 -10.79
CA ILE A 6 8.61 18.68 -10.33
C ILE A 6 7.33 18.05 -9.78
N GLY A 7 6.82 17.03 -10.47
CA GLY A 7 5.68 16.24 -10.04
C GLY A 7 6.13 14.90 -9.47
N LEU A 8 5.93 14.69 -8.19
CA LEU A 8 6.30 13.47 -7.47
C LEU A 8 5.06 12.65 -7.13
N PHE A 9 5.19 11.33 -7.24
CA PHE A 9 4.20 10.37 -6.77
C PHE A 9 4.87 9.54 -5.70
N ASP A 10 4.41 9.72 -4.46
CA ASP A 10 4.74 8.89 -3.30
C ASP A 10 6.23 8.55 -3.17
N THR A 11 7.07 9.57 -2.98
CA THR A 11 8.53 9.41 -2.93
C THR A 11 8.96 8.45 -1.81
N VAL A 12 9.69 7.40 -2.18
CA VAL A 12 10.28 6.43 -1.24
C VAL A 12 11.80 6.48 -1.35
N ALA A 13 12.48 6.93 -0.28
CA ALA A 13 13.94 7.09 -0.28
C ALA A 13 14.71 5.78 -0.34
N ALA A 14 14.18 4.77 0.34
CA ALA A 14 14.75 3.44 0.43
C ALA A 14 13.59 2.44 0.31
N MET A 15 13.41 1.85 -0.87
CA MET A 15 12.86 0.50 -0.87
C MET A 15 13.99 -0.36 -0.32
N GLY A 16 13.80 -1.02 0.83
CA GLY A 16 14.77 -1.94 1.42
C GLY A 16 15.27 -2.93 0.36
N GLY A 17 16.35 -2.55 -0.32
CA GLY A 17 16.94 -3.24 -1.44
C GLY A 17 17.92 -4.27 -0.91
N LEU A 18 18.26 -5.23 -1.76
CA LEU A 18 19.06 -6.43 -1.46
C LEU A 18 20.38 -6.22 -0.69
N GLU A 19 20.84 -4.98 -0.51
CA GLU A 19 22.09 -4.62 0.18
C GLU A 19 21.89 -4.37 1.69
N ASP A 20 20.68 -4.00 2.15
CA ASP A 20 20.47 -3.44 3.50
C ASP A 20 19.75 -4.35 4.51
N TRP A 21 19.84 -5.68 4.34
CA TRP A 21 19.52 -6.68 5.38
C TRP A 21 18.24 -6.42 6.22
N GLY A 22 17.22 -5.78 5.65
CA GLY A 22 15.93 -5.56 6.29
C GLY A 22 15.88 -4.49 7.38
N ASP A 23 16.85 -3.56 7.43
CA ASP A 23 16.79 -2.40 8.33
C ASP A 23 16.56 -1.09 7.54
N VAL A 24 15.30 -0.71 7.37
CA VAL A 24 14.88 0.55 6.70
C VAL A 24 14.67 1.67 7.73
N ALA A 25 15.21 1.51 8.94
CA ALA A 25 15.11 2.51 10.01
C ALA A 25 16.10 3.67 9.84
N ASP A 26 17.14 3.50 9.00
CA ASP A 26 18.16 4.51 8.76
C ASP A 26 17.90 5.27 7.45
N ASP A 27 17.70 6.58 7.60
CA ASP A 27 17.57 7.62 6.56
C ASP A 27 18.91 7.89 5.82
N ILE A 28 19.81 6.92 5.78
CA ILE A 28 21.17 7.08 5.23
C ILE A 28 21.37 6.08 4.11
N ASN A 29 20.92 6.46 2.91
CA ASN A 29 21.41 5.87 1.67
C ASN A 29 22.64 6.65 1.22
N PRO A 30 23.88 6.14 1.44
CA PRO A 30 25.08 6.85 1.03
C PRO A 30 25.07 7.09 -0.49
N GLY A 31 24.90 8.36 -0.89
CA GLY A 31 24.92 8.80 -2.29
C GLY A 31 23.57 9.23 -2.89
N LEU A 32 22.44 9.07 -2.19
CA LEU A 32 21.13 9.53 -2.66
C LEU A 32 20.72 10.83 -1.97
N ASN A 33 20.76 11.96 -2.69
CA ASN A 33 20.26 13.24 -2.20
C ASN A 33 18.84 13.48 -2.71
N LEU A 34 17.86 13.41 -1.81
CA LEU A 34 16.44 13.67 -2.11
C LEU A 34 16.02 15.09 -1.74
N TYR A 35 16.92 15.90 -1.18
CA TYR A 35 16.59 17.25 -0.75
C TYR A 35 16.24 18.16 -1.92
N LEU A 36 15.01 18.68 -1.92
CA LEU A 36 14.53 19.65 -2.88
C LEU A 36 14.62 21.06 -2.29
N GLY A 37 15.75 21.71 -2.53
CA GLY A 37 15.98 23.08 -2.09
C GLY A 37 14.92 24.07 -2.64
N PRO A 38 14.66 25.19 -1.96
CA PRO A 38 13.63 26.16 -2.38
C PRO A 38 13.79 26.69 -3.81
N ASP A 39 15.03 26.76 -4.29
CA ASP A 39 15.36 27.28 -5.63
C ASP A 39 15.53 26.17 -6.68
N CYS A 40 15.24 24.90 -6.34
CA CYS A 40 15.47 23.78 -7.25
C CYS A 40 14.49 23.75 -8.43
N ALA A 41 13.29 24.28 -8.25
CA ALA A 41 12.26 24.40 -9.27
C ALA A 41 11.35 25.61 -9.00
N GLN A 42 10.52 26.00 -9.97
CA GLN A 42 9.49 27.03 -9.73
C GLN A 42 8.30 26.47 -8.94
N GLN A 43 7.98 25.19 -9.14
CA GLN A 43 6.94 24.48 -8.43
C GLN A 43 7.32 23.02 -8.19
N VAL A 44 7.08 22.53 -6.98
CA VAL A 44 7.12 21.10 -6.65
C VAL A 44 5.78 20.69 -6.09
N VAL A 45 5.28 19.53 -6.54
CA VAL A 45 4.05 18.91 -6.07
C VAL A 45 4.34 17.45 -5.77
N GLN A 46 3.86 16.96 -4.64
CA GLN A 46 3.85 15.55 -4.30
C GLN A 46 2.42 15.09 -4.02
N LEU A 47 2.03 13.99 -4.66
CA LEU A 47 0.86 13.20 -4.27
C LEU A 47 1.37 11.99 -3.47
N SER A 48 1.08 11.94 -2.17
CA SER A 48 1.51 10.85 -1.28
C SER A 48 0.37 9.84 -1.07
N ALA A 49 0.71 8.56 -1.02
CA ALA A 49 -0.24 7.47 -0.80
C ALA A 49 -0.72 7.44 0.65
N ARG A 50 -1.97 7.82 0.89
CA ARG A 50 -2.56 7.82 2.24
C ARG A 50 -2.66 6.41 2.82
N ASP A 51 -2.97 5.43 1.98
CA ASP A 51 -3.33 4.08 2.40
C ASP A 51 -2.15 3.09 2.25
N GLU A 52 -0.93 3.61 2.02
CA GLU A 52 0.30 2.81 2.05
C GLU A 52 0.74 2.55 3.49
N GLN A 53 0.84 1.27 3.86
CA GLN A 53 1.14 0.83 5.22
C GLN A 53 2.36 -0.10 5.29
N ARG A 54 3.03 -0.38 4.17
CA ARG A 54 4.18 -1.28 4.15
C ARG A 54 5.38 -0.64 4.83
N ARG A 55 6.07 -1.44 5.65
CA ARG A 55 7.31 -1.05 6.34
C ARG A 55 8.41 -0.56 5.39
N ASN A 56 8.54 -1.20 4.23
CA ASN A 56 9.60 -0.91 3.26
C ASN A 56 9.24 0.23 2.28
N PHE A 57 8.12 0.93 2.49
CA PHE A 57 7.62 2.01 1.63
C PHE A 57 7.53 3.33 2.42
N SER A 58 8.63 3.67 3.08
CA SER A 58 8.75 4.89 3.88
C SER A 58 8.63 6.14 2.99
N LEU A 59 7.73 7.05 3.36
CA LEU A 59 7.50 8.30 2.63
C LEU A 59 8.61 9.31 2.90
N SER A 60 9.14 9.94 1.87
CA SER A 60 9.92 11.17 1.97
C SER A 60 9.04 12.37 1.67
N ARG A 61 8.77 13.19 2.68
CA ARG A 61 7.96 14.40 2.54
C ARG A 61 8.77 15.56 1.99
N ILE A 62 8.10 16.37 1.18
CA ILE A 62 8.64 17.63 0.68
C ILE A 62 8.18 18.83 1.53
N ALA A 63 7.20 18.61 2.42
CA ALA A 63 6.76 19.61 3.39
C ALA A 63 7.74 19.71 4.58
N PRO A 64 7.96 20.91 5.15
CA PRO A 64 7.30 22.18 4.82
C PRO A 64 7.98 22.98 3.69
N GLN A 65 9.09 22.50 3.12
CA GLN A 65 9.87 23.22 2.10
C GLN A 65 9.01 23.53 0.86
N TRP A 66 8.19 22.56 0.46
CA TRP A 66 7.19 22.69 -0.60
C TRP A 66 5.80 22.41 -0.03
N PRO A 67 4.84 23.35 -0.15
CA PRO A 67 3.56 23.25 0.55
C PRO A 67 2.58 22.25 -0.09
N LEU A 68 2.78 21.87 -1.35
CA LEU A 68 1.90 20.94 -2.07
C LEU A 68 2.39 19.49 -1.90
N ASP A 69 2.38 18.99 -0.67
CA ASP A 69 2.53 17.57 -0.32
C ASP A 69 1.17 17.03 0.14
N ILE A 70 0.42 16.44 -0.80
CA ILE A 70 -0.99 16.09 -0.58
C ILE A 70 -1.15 14.58 -0.46
N ALA A 71 -1.66 14.13 0.69
CA ALA A 71 -2.08 12.75 0.88
C ALA A 71 -3.38 12.48 0.10
N VAL A 72 -3.33 11.55 -0.84
CA VAL A 72 -4.47 11.12 -1.67
C VAL A 72 -4.81 9.64 -1.39
N PRO A 73 -6.08 9.23 -1.56
CA PRO A 73 -6.49 7.85 -1.33
C PRO A 73 -5.73 6.86 -2.23
N GLY A 74 -5.37 5.69 -1.71
CA GLY A 74 -4.64 4.65 -2.43
C GLY A 74 -3.32 4.26 -1.78
N ALA A 75 -2.88 3.05 -2.10
CA ALA A 75 -1.53 2.58 -1.82
C ALA A 75 -0.52 3.15 -2.84
N HIS A 76 0.77 2.86 -2.67
CA HIS A 76 1.86 3.41 -3.50
C HIS A 76 1.59 3.33 -5.01
N ALA A 77 1.22 2.15 -5.51
CA ALA A 77 0.95 1.95 -6.94
C ALA A 77 -0.48 2.33 -7.37
N ASP A 78 -1.39 2.62 -6.43
CA ASP A 78 -2.66 3.29 -6.74
C ASP A 78 -2.44 4.78 -7.02
N VAL A 79 -1.40 5.38 -6.43
CA VAL A 79 -1.02 6.77 -6.64
C VAL A 79 -0.07 6.92 -7.83
N GLY A 80 1.03 6.18 -7.84
CA GLY A 80 2.04 6.25 -8.91
C GLY A 80 1.69 5.47 -10.18
N GLY A 81 0.71 4.56 -10.10
CA GLY A 81 0.43 3.59 -11.15
C GLY A 81 1.31 2.33 -11.04
N GLY A 82 0.82 1.22 -11.57
CA GLY A 82 1.54 -0.07 -11.57
C GLY A 82 0.63 -1.28 -11.42
N TYR A 83 -0.58 -1.10 -10.88
CA TYR A 83 -1.56 -2.17 -10.84
C TYR A 83 -2.25 -2.38 -12.20
N PRO A 84 -2.59 -3.63 -12.56
CA PRO A 84 -3.49 -3.92 -13.67
C PRO A 84 -4.85 -3.24 -13.51
N LEU A 85 -5.56 -3.00 -14.62
CA LEU A 85 -6.92 -2.44 -14.57
C LEU A 85 -7.94 -3.34 -13.88
N ASP A 86 -7.65 -4.64 -13.81
CA ASP A 86 -8.48 -5.63 -13.15
C ASP A 86 -7.56 -6.68 -12.53
N MET A 87 -7.44 -6.65 -11.21
CA MET A 87 -6.54 -7.49 -10.44
C MET A 87 -7.33 -8.37 -9.48
N LEU A 88 -7.08 -9.68 -9.52
CA LEU A 88 -7.50 -10.58 -8.45
C LEU A 88 -6.48 -10.48 -7.31
N GLU A 89 -6.83 -9.72 -6.28
CA GLU A 89 -6.04 -9.59 -5.07
C GLU A 89 -6.25 -10.82 -4.20
N GLN A 90 -5.16 -11.52 -3.86
CA GLN A 90 -5.14 -12.68 -2.97
C GLN A 90 -4.06 -12.49 -1.90
N VAL A 91 -4.48 -12.12 -0.70
CA VAL A 91 -3.55 -11.66 0.33
C VAL A 91 -3.86 -12.23 1.71
N PHE A 92 -2.82 -12.53 2.48
CA PHE A 92 -2.93 -12.80 3.90
C PHE A 92 -2.90 -11.48 4.69
N LEU A 93 -4.01 -11.14 5.34
CA LEU A 93 -4.14 -9.90 6.11
C LEU A 93 -3.53 -10.00 7.51
N SER A 94 -3.28 -11.23 7.99
CA SER A 94 -2.64 -11.45 9.29
C SER A 94 -1.44 -12.38 9.19
N ARG A 95 -0.51 -12.24 10.15
CA ARG A 95 0.57 -13.20 10.36
C ARG A 95 -0.05 -14.57 10.61
N TRP A 96 0.53 -15.59 10.00
CA TRP A 96 0.23 -16.98 10.32
C TRP A 96 0.45 -17.24 11.81
N GLN A 97 -0.64 -17.52 12.52
CA GLN A 97 -0.61 -18.02 13.88
C GLN A 97 -0.28 -19.51 13.82
N SER A 98 0.54 -20.01 14.75
CA SER A 98 0.90 -21.43 14.79
C SER A 98 0.92 -21.95 16.22
N ASN A 99 0.41 -23.18 16.42
CA ASN A 99 0.63 -23.93 17.64
C ASN A 99 0.68 -25.45 17.39
N LEU A 100 1.44 -26.14 18.23
CA LEU A 100 1.51 -27.61 18.25
C LEU A 100 0.40 -28.15 19.15
N VAL A 101 -0.32 -29.18 18.69
CA VAL A 101 -1.42 -29.83 19.43
C VAL A 101 -1.41 -31.34 19.22
N GLN A 102 -2.16 -32.07 20.04
CA GLN A 102 -2.40 -33.48 19.82
C GLN A 102 -3.13 -33.71 18.47
N PRO A 103 -2.87 -34.82 17.76
CA PRO A 103 -3.48 -35.09 16.45
C PRO A 103 -5.01 -35.09 16.46
N SER A 104 -5.61 -35.50 17.58
CA SER A 104 -7.06 -35.56 17.82
C SER A 104 -7.71 -34.19 18.03
N THR A 105 -6.95 -33.13 18.31
CA THR A 105 -7.50 -31.79 18.58
C THR A 105 -8.12 -31.21 17.30
N ALA A 106 -9.40 -30.83 17.35
CA ALA A 106 -10.07 -30.14 16.23
C ALA A 106 -9.42 -28.77 15.97
N ILE A 107 -9.32 -28.37 14.69
CA ILE A 107 -8.63 -27.13 14.28
C ILE A 107 -9.25 -25.90 14.95
N GLU A 108 -10.58 -25.84 15.02
CA GLU A 108 -11.37 -24.74 15.58
C GLU A 108 -11.14 -24.56 17.09
N GLN A 109 -10.67 -25.61 17.77
CA GLN A 109 -10.37 -25.56 19.19
C GLN A 109 -8.95 -25.06 19.48
N THR A 110 -8.08 -25.02 18.46
CA THR A 110 -6.68 -24.61 18.61
C THR A 110 -6.53 -23.12 18.93
N ARG A 111 -5.41 -22.77 19.58
CA ARG A 111 -5.07 -21.37 19.87
C ARG A 111 -4.88 -20.57 18.58
N ALA A 112 -4.19 -21.13 17.58
CA ALA A 112 -3.98 -20.46 16.29
C ALA A 112 -5.29 -20.08 15.62
N TRP A 113 -6.26 -21.00 15.57
CA TRP A 113 -7.56 -20.71 14.97
C TRP A 113 -8.33 -19.64 15.76
N LYS A 114 -8.40 -19.75 17.09
CA LYS A 114 -9.12 -18.77 17.93
C LYS A 114 -8.55 -17.35 17.81
N LEU A 115 -7.23 -17.20 17.79
CA LEU A 115 -6.57 -15.91 17.58
C LEU A 115 -6.84 -15.37 16.17
N THR A 116 -6.85 -16.25 15.17
CA THR A 116 -7.15 -15.86 13.79
C THR A 116 -8.63 -15.49 13.62
N GLN A 117 -9.53 -16.12 14.36
CA GLN A 117 -10.95 -15.79 14.36
C GLN A 117 -11.20 -14.39 14.92
N SER A 118 -10.53 -14.01 16.01
CA SER A 118 -10.66 -12.63 16.52
C SER A 118 -10.09 -11.60 15.54
N GLN A 119 -8.99 -11.92 14.86
CA GLN A 119 -8.46 -11.08 13.77
C GLN A 119 -9.42 -10.99 12.59
N LEU A 120 -10.09 -12.09 12.20
CA LEU A 120 -11.07 -12.10 11.12
C LEU A 120 -12.22 -11.12 11.41
N LEU A 121 -12.74 -11.12 12.64
CA LEU A 121 -13.81 -10.20 13.03
C LEU A 121 -13.39 -8.73 12.92
N ALA A 122 -12.15 -8.40 13.30
CA ALA A 122 -11.62 -7.05 13.12
C ALA A 122 -11.53 -6.66 11.64
N TRP A 123 -11.01 -7.55 10.79
CA TRP A 123 -10.95 -7.30 9.34
C TRP A 123 -12.32 -7.24 8.65
N GLN A 124 -13.33 -7.93 9.18
CA GLN A 124 -14.71 -7.80 8.69
C GLN A 124 -15.29 -6.41 8.99
N ALA A 125 -14.90 -5.79 10.10
CA ALA A 125 -15.34 -4.45 10.46
C ALA A 125 -14.74 -3.35 9.55
N GLU A 126 -13.57 -3.61 8.95
CA GLU A 126 -12.95 -2.73 7.95
C GLU A 126 -13.71 -2.67 6.62
N ASP A 127 -14.72 -3.54 6.42
CA ASP A 127 -15.67 -3.43 5.31
C ASP A 127 -14.98 -3.40 3.92
N LEU A 128 -13.97 -4.26 3.75
CA LEU A 128 -13.11 -4.36 2.56
C LEU A 128 -13.77 -5.07 1.35
N ILE A 129 -14.90 -5.73 1.57
CA ILE A 129 -15.57 -6.57 0.56
C ILE A 129 -16.78 -5.83 0.01
N ASP A 130 -16.83 -5.67 -1.31
CA ASP A 130 -18.05 -5.20 -2.01
C ASP A 130 -19.12 -6.31 -1.94
N PRO A 131 -20.27 -6.09 -1.28
CA PRO A 131 -21.34 -7.08 -1.19
C PRO A 131 -21.98 -7.44 -2.55
N ARG A 132 -21.73 -6.64 -3.59
CA ARG A 132 -22.22 -6.91 -4.96
C ARG A 132 -21.36 -7.93 -5.71
N ALA A 133 -20.14 -8.19 -5.25
CA ALA A 133 -19.19 -9.11 -5.88
C ALA A 133 -19.14 -10.43 -5.09
N ALA A 134 -19.95 -11.40 -5.52
CA ALA A 134 -20.13 -12.67 -4.82
C ALA A 134 -18.85 -13.54 -4.73
N GLU A 135 -17.88 -13.29 -5.61
CA GLU A 135 -16.58 -13.96 -5.63
C GLU A 135 -15.57 -13.38 -4.62
N ASN A 136 -15.87 -12.20 -4.05
CA ASN A 136 -15.02 -11.55 -3.07
C ASN A 136 -15.33 -12.09 -1.67
N PHE A 137 -14.30 -12.47 -0.92
CA PHE A 137 -14.48 -13.03 0.41
C PHE A 137 -13.30 -12.78 1.34
N LEU A 138 -13.58 -12.92 2.63
CA LEU A 138 -12.62 -12.94 3.71
C LEU A 138 -12.84 -14.22 4.54
N GLN A 139 -11.79 -15.00 4.76
CA GLN A 139 -11.90 -16.27 5.50
C GLN A 139 -10.62 -16.64 6.24
N ILE A 140 -10.74 -17.62 7.14
CA ILE A 140 -9.57 -18.24 7.78
C ILE A 140 -9.03 -19.32 6.84
N ARG A 141 -7.74 -19.25 6.51
CA ARG A 141 -7.00 -20.33 5.87
C ARG A 141 -6.21 -21.09 6.91
N THR A 142 -6.18 -22.40 6.80
CA THR A 142 -5.49 -23.29 7.74
C THR A 142 -4.52 -24.22 7.02
N LEU A 143 -3.43 -24.57 7.68
CA LEU A 143 -2.48 -25.59 7.25
C LEU A 143 -2.22 -26.54 8.42
N GLU A 144 -2.17 -27.83 8.13
CA GLU A 144 -1.83 -28.87 9.09
C GLU A 144 -0.57 -29.61 8.65
N ARG A 145 0.37 -29.77 9.57
CA ARG A 145 1.58 -30.57 9.37
C ARG A 145 1.70 -31.58 10.50
N LYS A 146 1.86 -32.87 10.17
CA LYS A 146 2.20 -33.89 11.15
C LYS A 146 3.62 -33.63 11.66
N GLU A 147 3.77 -33.63 12.97
CA GLU A 147 5.05 -33.42 13.66
C GLU A 147 5.14 -34.36 14.86
N GLY A 148 6.27 -34.34 15.57
CA GLY A 148 6.50 -35.23 16.71
C GLY A 148 7.04 -36.60 16.30
N SER A 149 7.15 -37.48 17.29
CA SER A 149 7.71 -38.82 17.12
C SER A 149 6.61 -39.87 17.02
N ARG A 150 6.98 -41.15 16.83
CA ARG A 150 6.02 -42.27 16.89
C ARG A 150 5.45 -42.44 18.30
N GLU A 151 6.20 -42.10 19.34
CA GLU A 151 5.82 -42.23 20.75
C GLU A 151 5.03 -41.02 21.25
N ASP A 152 5.30 -39.84 20.68
CA ASP A 152 4.59 -38.60 20.97
C ASP A 152 4.16 -37.92 19.66
N PRO A 153 3.10 -38.44 19.00
CA PRO A 153 2.62 -37.89 17.75
C PRO A 153 1.92 -36.55 18.00
N MET A 154 2.29 -35.54 17.22
CA MET A 154 1.78 -34.18 17.31
C MET A 154 1.31 -33.69 15.93
N LYS A 155 0.58 -32.58 15.92
CA LYS A 155 0.33 -31.82 14.69
C LYS A 155 0.53 -30.34 14.92
N ARG A 156 1.17 -29.68 13.97
CA ARG A 156 1.24 -28.23 13.90
C ARG A 156 0.06 -27.73 13.11
N VAL A 157 -0.75 -26.89 13.74
CA VAL A 157 -1.84 -26.16 13.09
C VAL A 157 -1.38 -24.73 12.88
N GLN A 158 -1.59 -24.23 11.68
CA GLN A 158 -1.37 -22.83 11.32
C GLN A 158 -2.68 -22.22 10.81
N ALA A 159 -2.93 -20.96 11.13
CA ALA A 159 -4.11 -20.23 10.68
C ALA A 159 -3.77 -18.77 10.37
N ALA A 160 -4.37 -18.20 9.32
CA ALA A 160 -4.24 -16.80 8.95
C ALA A 160 -5.53 -16.27 8.31
N VAL A 161 -5.77 -14.96 8.43
CA VAL A 161 -6.87 -14.28 7.73
C VAL A 161 -6.45 -14.09 6.28
N PHE A 162 -7.27 -14.58 5.36
CA PHE A 162 -7.04 -14.52 3.92
C PHE A 162 -8.18 -13.77 3.24
N MET A 163 -7.83 -12.85 2.36
CA MET A 163 -8.75 -12.10 1.54
C MET A 163 -8.55 -12.46 0.07
N GLN A 164 -9.66 -12.59 -0.64
CA GLN A 164 -9.68 -12.58 -2.09
C GLN A 164 -10.71 -11.57 -2.56
N ARG A 165 -10.31 -10.65 -3.45
CA ARG A 165 -11.24 -9.74 -4.10
C ARG A 165 -10.72 -9.24 -5.44
N ARG A 166 -11.61 -8.79 -6.32
CA ARG A 166 -11.23 -8.06 -7.53
C ARG A 166 -11.12 -6.55 -7.25
N ILE A 167 -10.01 -5.95 -7.65
CA ILE A 167 -9.77 -4.50 -7.53
C ILE A 167 -9.48 -3.91 -8.92
N ASP A 168 -10.01 -2.71 -9.14
CA ASP A 168 -9.82 -1.93 -10.36
C ASP A 168 -8.68 -0.91 -10.20
N GLY A 169 -7.63 -1.03 -11.02
CA GLY A 169 -6.46 -0.14 -10.99
C GLY A 169 -6.65 1.25 -11.58
N ARG A 170 -7.87 1.65 -11.96
CA ARG A 170 -8.13 2.97 -12.57
C ARG A 170 -8.03 4.15 -11.60
N LEU A 171 -7.89 3.92 -10.29
CA LEU A 171 -7.61 4.99 -9.33
C LEU A 171 -6.32 5.75 -9.68
N ALA A 172 -5.29 5.07 -10.20
CA ALA A 172 -4.07 5.73 -10.68
C ALA A 172 -4.32 6.73 -11.81
N ARG A 173 -5.38 6.56 -12.61
CA ARG A 173 -5.75 7.53 -13.65
C ARG A 173 -6.31 8.81 -13.07
N VAL A 174 -6.98 8.74 -11.91
CA VAL A 174 -7.45 9.93 -11.18
C VAL A 174 -6.24 10.76 -10.75
N HIS A 175 -5.24 10.12 -10.13
CA HIS A 175 -4.00 10.80 -9.71
C HIS A 175 -3.18 11.33 -10.88
N LEU A 176 -3.07 10.56 -11.98
CA LEU A 176 -2.44 11.01 -13.22
C LEU A 176 -3.09 12.29 -13.75
N ARG A 177 -4.42 12.34 -13.80
CA ARG A 177 -5.16 13.53 -14.28
C ARG A 177 -4.94 14.74 -13.40
N ILE A 178 -4.94 14.55 -12.08
CA ILE A 178 -4.66 15.62 -11.12
C ILE A 178 -3.25 16.19 -11.34
N MET A 179 -2.23 15.33 -11.39
CA MET A 179 -0.85 15.78 -11.61
C MET A 179 -0.66 16.42 -12.98
N HIS A 180 -1.28 15.86 -14.03
CA HIS A 180 -1.25 16.43 -15.38
C HIS A 180 -1.85 17.84 -15.40
N GLY A 181 -3.02 18.04 -14.78
CA GLY A 181 -3.65 19.35 -14.65
C GLY A 181 -2.77 20.35 -13.92
N LEU A 182 -2.20 19.96 -12.77
CA LEU A 182 -1.27 20.81 -12.00
C LEU A 182 -0.02 21.17 -12.82
N ALA A 183 0.53 20.23 -13.58
CA ALA A 183 1.71 20.47 -14.42
C ALA A 183 1.39 21.45 -15.57
N VAL A 184 0.27 21.24 -16.28
CA VAL A 184 -0.16 22.10 -17.39
C VAL A 184 -0.43 23.53 -16.91
N GLU A 185 -1.05 23.69 -15.73
CA GLU A 185 -1.25 25.00 -15.10
C GLU A 185 0.06 25.75 -14.84
N HIS A 186 1.15 25.03 -14.55
CA HIS A 186 2.49 25.59 -14.36
C HIS A 186 3.31 25.65 -15.67
N GLY A 187 2.65 25.57 -16.82
CA GLY A 187 3.26 25.77 -18.13
C GLY A 187 4.02 24.58 -18.68
N VAL A 188 3.86 23.38 -18.11
CA VAL A 188 4.43 22.16 -18.70
C VAL A 188 3.67 21.86 -20.01
N PRO A 189 4.36 21.75 -21.16
CA PRO A 189 3.72 21.63 -22.48
C PRO A 189 3.28 20.18 -22.75
N PHE A 190 2.50 19.58 -21.86
CA PHE A 190 1.92 18.26 -22.09
C PHE A 190 0.80 18.32 -23.11
N ASN A 191 0.73 17.29 -23.95
CA ASN A 191 -0.45 17.04 -24.76
C ASN A 191 -1.65 16.73 -23.87
N ALA A 192 -2.86 16.94 -24.41
CA ALA A 192 -4.07 16.44 -23.78
C ALA A 192 -3.98 14.92 -23.60
N LEU A 193 -4.52 14.42 -22.50
CA LEU A 193 -4.63 12.98 -22.26
C LEU A 193 -5.57 12.37 -23.32
N THR A 194 -5.20 11.19 -23.82
CA THR A 194 -6.05 10.43 -24.74
C THR A 194 -7.31 9.93 -24.03
N ASP A 195 -8.36 9.63 -24.78
CA ASP A 195 -9.60 9.05 -24.23
C ASP A 195 -9.32 7.80 -23.39
N ALA A 196 -8.39 6.95 -23.84
CA ALA A 196 -7.99 5.74 -23.11
C ALA A 196 -7.35 6.04 -21.75
N GLN A 197 -6.53 7.09 -21.66
CA GLN A 197 -5.88 7.55 -20.43
C GLN A 197 -6.87 8.27 -19.50
N ALA A 198 -7.80 9.04 -20.08
CA ALA A 198 -8.81 9.81 -19.33
C ALA A 198 -10.03 8.98 -18.90
N ALA A 199 -10.22 7.78 -19.48
CA ALA A 199 -11.36 6.92 -19.21
C ALA A 199 -11.42 6.48 -17.73
N LEU A 200 -12.55 6.79 -17.10
CA LEU A 200 -12.88 6.46 -15.71
C LEU A 200 -14.30 5.89 -15.63
N PRO A 201 -14.56 4.90 -14.75
CA PRO A 201 -15.92 4.47 -14.41
C PRO A 201 -16.76 5.64 -13.87
N ASP A 202 -18.06 5.62 -14.10
CA ASP A 202 -18.97 6.71 -13.71
C ASP A 202 -18.92 7.01 -12.20
N GLU A 203 -18.76 5.98 -11.38
CA GLU A 203 -18.68 6.10 -9.92
C GLU A 203 -17.38 6.75 -9.41
N LEU A 204 -16.30 6.77 -10.21
CA LEU A 204 -15.07 7.49 -9.86
C LEU A 204 -15.12 8.97 -10.26
N LYS A 205 -16.02 9.38 -11.15
CA LYS A 205 -16.09 10.77 -11.62
C LYS A 205 -16.40 11.77 -10.50
N PRO A 206 -17.36 11.51 -9.57
CA PRO A 206 -17.59 12.39 -8.43
C PRO A 206 -16.35 12.51 -7.53
N ILE A 207 -15.71 11.39 -7.22
CA ILE A 207 -14.49 11.36 -6.38
C ILE A 207 -13.38 12.19 -7.04
N MET A 208 -13.14 12.01 -8.33
CA MET A 208 -12.16 12.80 -9.07
C MET A 208 -12.46 14.30 -8.96
N ALA A 209 -13.71 14.72 -9.16
CA ALA A 209 -14.09 16.13 -9.02
C ALA A 209 -13.85 16.65 -7.59
N THR A 210 -14.16 15.84 -6.57
CA THR A 210 -13.86 16.16 -5.16
C THR A 210 -12.36 16.33 -4.93
N LEU A 211 -11.53 15.42 -5.45
CA LEU A 211 -10.07 15.49 -5.33
C LEU A 211 -9.49 16.71 -6.06
N GLU A 212 -9.92 16.98 -7.30
CA GLU A 212 -9.48 18.14 -8.09
C GLU A 212 -9.80 19.47 -7.40
N ALA A 213 -10.95 19.57 -6.73
CA ALA A 213 -11.35 20.77 -5.99
C ALA A 213 -10.55 20.99 -4.70
N GLN A 214 -10.08 19.90 -4.07
CA GLN A 214 -9.43 19.95 -2.76
C GLN A 214 -7.90 19.85 -2.80
N VAL A 215 -7.30 19.36 -3.90
CA VAL A 215 -5.83 19.16 -3.99
C VAL A 215 -5.05 20.45 -3.73
N ARG A 216 -5.58 21.61 -4.14
CA ARG A 216 -4.94 22.93 -3.91
C ARG A 216 -5.03 23.41 -2.47
N GLN A 217 -5.94 22.83 -1.68
CA GLN A 217 -6.11 23.15 -0.27
C GLN A 217 -5.13 22.35 0.62
N GLY A 218 -4.40 21.39 0.04
CA GLY A 218 -3.43 20.55 0.74
C GLY A 218 -4.05 19.48 1.63
N THR A 219 -5.37 19.37 1.69
CA THR A 219 -6.07 18.35 2.49
C THR A 219 -7.25 17.79 1.71
N ILE A 220 -7.36 16.46 1.69
CA ILE A 220 -8.46 15.74 1.05
C ILE A 220 -9.42 15.20 2.11
N LYS A 221 -10.71 15.44 1.91
CA LYS A 221 -11.82 14.92 2.70
C LYS A 221 -12.88 14.38 1.75
N LEU A 222 -13.08 13.07 1.80
CA LEU A 222 -14.15 12.38 1.08
C LEU A 222 -15.31 12.06 2.03
N SER A 223 -16.49 11.89 1.47
CA SER A 223 -17.65 11.37 2.19
C SER A 223 -17.45 9.90 2.56
N ALA A 224 -18.21 9.42 3.56
CA ALA A 224 -18.13 8.02 3.99
C ALA A 224 -18.44 7.03 2.86
N ASP A 225 -19.35 7.38 1.94
CA ASP A 225 -19.71 6.53 0.80
C ASP A 225 -18.60 6.51 -0.26
N GLU A 226 -17.93 7.64 -0.52
CA GLU A 226 -16.76 7.71 -1.40
C GLU A 226 -15.59 6.90 -0.83
N GLU A 227 -15.30 7.05 0.47
CA GLU A 227 -14.26 6.26 1.15
C GLU A 227 -14.56 4.77 1.09
N ARG A 228 -15.82 4.38 1.34
CA ARG A 228 -16.25 2.99 1.25
C ARG A 228 -16.09 2.44 -0.16
N LEU A 229 -16.51 3.20 -1.17
CA LEU A 229 -16.36 2.80 -2.58
C LEU A 229 -14.90 2.56 -2.94
N LEU A 230 -14.01 3.50 -2.60
CA LEU A 230 -12.58 3.38 -2.88
C LEU A 230 -11.98 2.17 -2.16
N ARG A 231 -12.25 2.03 -0.86
CA ARG A 231 -11.73 0.93 -0.05
C ARG A 231 -12.14 -0.44 -0.57
N GLN A 232 -13.36 -0.59 -1.07
CA GLN A 232 -13.89 -1.88 -1.53
C GLN A 232 -13.44 -2.26 -2.94
N ARG A 233 -13.18 -1.28 -3.82
CA ARG A 233 -13.09 -1.54 -5.26
C ARG A 233 -11.85 -0.98 -5.97
N TYR A 234 -11.14 -0.04 -5.36
CA TYR A 234 -10.10 0.73 -6.05
C TYR A 234 -8.77 0.84 -5.30
N ILE A 235 -8.78 0.73 -3.97
CA ILE A 235 -7.58 0.75 -3.14
C ILE A 235 -7.09 -0.68 -2.92
N HIS A 236 -5.87 -0.96 -3.37
CA HIS A 236 -5.24 -2.25 -3.19
C HIS A 236 -4.70 -2.40 -1.76
N GLN A 237 -4.79 -3.61 -1.22
CA GLN A 237 -4.19 -4.01 0.04
C GLN A 237 -2.70 -4.33 -0.17
N SER A 238 -1.90 -3.27 -0.36
CA SER A 238 -0.47 -3.40 -0.60
C SER A 238 0.25 -4.08 0.57
N ALA A 239 -0.15 -3.76 1.81
CA ALA A 239 0.43 -4.33 3.02
C ALA A 239 -0.23 -5.68 3.38
N ASN A 240 0.57 -6.76 3.36
CA ASN A 240 0.11 -8.13 3.60
C ASN A 240 1.25 -9.06 4.06
N TRP A 241 0.84 -10.27 4.47
CA TRP A 241 1.70 -11.33 4.99
C TRP A 241 1.95 -12.45 3.97
N ASN A 242 1.82 -12.17 2.66
CA ASN A 242 2.16 -13.15 1.65
C ASN A 242 3.67 -13.45 1.68
N PRO A 243 4.08 -14.71 1.53
CA PRO A 243 5.49 -15.04 1.37
C PRO A 243 6.01 -14.42 0.07
N GLY A 244 7.15 -13.73 0.14
CA GLY A 244 7.77 -13.07 -1.02
C GLY A 244 7.96 -14.00 -2.23
N VAL A 245 7.76 -13.45 -3.43
CA VAL A 245 7.94 -14.16 -4.71
C VAL A 245 9.40 -14.63 -4.85
N GLY A 246 9.62 -15.95 -4.98
CA GLY A 246 10.93 -16.54 -5.28
C GLY A 246 11.60 -17.41 -4.18
N ALA A 247 10.90 -17.79 -3.11
CA ALA A 247 11.49 -18.53 -2.00
C ALA A 247 11.35 -20.06 -2.12
N GLY A 248 12.43 -20.73 -2.53
CA GLY A 248 12.79 -22.04 -1.96
C GLY A 248 13.25 -21.89 -0.50
N GLU A 249 13.34 -22.99 0.24
CA GLU A 249 13.50 -23.10 1.70
C GLU A 249 14.70 -22.37 2.36
N ALA A 250 15.50 -21.60 1.63
CA ALA A 250 16.80 -21.08 2.10
C ALA A 250 16.87 -19.58 2.46
N VAL A 251 15.80 -18.77 2.40
CA VAL A 251 15.93 -17.32 2.67
C VAL A 251 14.82 -16.75 3.55
N VAL A 252 14.90 -17.05 4.84
CA VAL A 252 13.94 -16.60 5.87
C VAL A 252 13.92 -15.07 6.08
N GLN A 253 14.90 -14.33 5.57
CA GLN A 253 14.94 -12.86 5.62
C GLN A 253 14.51 -12.13 4.34
N ARG A 254 14.32 -12.83 3.20
CA ARG A 254 13.75 -12.25 1.96
C ARG A 254 12.22 -12.32 1.91
N ALA A 255 11.59 -12.84 2.96
CA ALA A 255 10.25 -13.42 2.90
C ALA A 255 9.09 -12.40 2.98
N PHE A 256 9.36 -11.10 3.13
CA PHE A 256 8.35 -10.17 3.66
C PHE A 256 8.45 -8.75 3.07
N PHE A 257 8.47 -8.62 1.73
CA PHE A 257 8.53 -7.31 1.06
C PHE A 257 7.34 -6.39 1.39
N ASN A 258 6.16 -6.98 1.56
CA ASN A 258 4.89 -6.27 1.74
C ASN A 258 4.41 -6.18 3.18
N ILE A 259 5.26 -6.43 4.19
CA ILE A 259 4.75 -6.46 5.58
C ILE A 259 4.25 -5.09 6.03
N PRO A 260 3.12 -5.05 6.75
CA PRO A 260 2.64 -3.82 7.38
C PRO A 260 3.57 -3.37 8.51
N GLU A 261 3.63 -2.07 8.73
CA GLU A 261 4.24 -1.42 9.90
C GLU A 261 3.16 -1.07 10.94
N GLU A 262 3.45 -1.30 12.21
CA GLU A 262 2.53 -0.97 13.30
C GLU A 262 2.44 0.55 13.47
N GLY A 263 1.23 1.12 13.42
CA GLY A 263 1.03 2.57 13.45
C GLY A 263 1.11 3.26 12.08
N GLY A 264 1.32 2.50 11.00
CA GLY A 264 1.42 3.03 9.62
C GLY A 264 2.87 3.12 9.15
N ARG A 265 3.06 3.44 7.86
CA ARG A 265 4.39 3.54 7.28
C ARG A 265 5.22 4.65 7.92
N TRP A 266 6.55 4.51 7.85
CA TRP A 266 7.48 5.56 8.25
C TRP A 266 7.36 6.77 7.32
N VAL A 267 7.55 7.97 7.89
CA VAL A 267 7.49 9.24 7.18
C VAL A 267 8.69 10.08 7.61
N PHE A 268 9.49 10.49 6.65
CA PHE A 268 10.73 11.24 6.86
C PHE A 268 10.64 12.61 6.20
N ASP A 269 11.09 13.63 6.91
CA ASP A 269 11.25 14.97 6.34
C ASP A 269 12.59 15.05 5.60
N GLN A 270 12.62 15.73 4.46
CA GLN A 270 13.87 15.99 3.75
C GLN A 270 14.83 16.83 4.59
N LYS A 271 16.09 16.42 4.64
CA LYS A 271 17.19 17.14 5.27
C LYS A 271 18.12 17.70 4.21
N ALA A 272 18.57 18.93 4.41
CA ALA A 272 19.62 19.50 3.57
C ALA A 272 20.89 18.64 3.70
N PRO A 273 21.58 18.33 2.59
CA PRO A 273 22.85 17.60 2.66
C PRO A 273 23.90 18.44 3.40
N ASP A 274 24.64 17.79 4.30
CA ASP A 274 25.83 18.38 4.94
C ASP A 274 26.97 18.42 3.93
N TYR A 275 27.21 19.60 3.34
CA TYR A 275 28.43 19.86 2.57
C TYR A 275 29.54 20.26 3.53
N ALA A 276 30.11 19.28 4.24
CA ALA A 276 31.36 19.43 4.98
C ALA A 276 32.57 19.24 4.05
#